data_AF-A0A1G0BCY8-F1
#
_entry.id   AF-A0A1G0BCY8-F1
#
_cell.length_a   1.000
_cell.length_b   1.000
_cell.length_c   1.000
_cell.angle_alpha   90.00
_cell.angle_beta   90.00
_cell.angle_gamma   90.00
#
_symmetry.space_group_name_H-M   'P 1'
#
loop_
_entity.id
_entity.type
_entity.pdbx_description
1 polymer ?
#
loop_
_entity_poly.entity_id
_entity_poly.type
_entity_poly.pdbx_seq_one_letter_code
_entity_poly.pdbx_strand_id
1 'polypeptide(L)'
;MKTKMKKDWFGREKNTEELHNDSKVWVSEINLIKDEIRFLEHLLSANYIDFLAAGLHKKIEENVKQISLQKNLGTELQDLIREQEKILSELITTESVTGNINYIENHKKLEVEINTYIKKYKDLKQQIFKVVENVMKKTAQKKLPGTDEIQKLLDK
;
A
#
# COMPACT_ATOMS: atom_id res chain seq x y z
N MET A 1 -4.17 21.55 20.85
CA MET A 1 -3.02 20.64 20.78
C MET A 1 -2.17 21.01 19.58
N LYS A 2 -0.92 21.45 19.79
CA LYS A 2 -0.01 21.82 18.69
C LYS A 2 0.67 20.54 18.21
N THR A 3 0.23 20.01 17.08
CA THR A 3 0.92 18.93 16.36
C THR A 3 2.28 19.46 15.92
N LYS A 4 3.31 19.21 16.73
CA LYS A 4 4.70 19.40 16.29
C LYS A 4 5.07 18.22 15.39
N MET A 5 4.62 18.25 14.14
CA MET A 5 5.40 17.64 13.08
C MET A 5 6.66 18.51 12.95
N LYS A 6 7.73 18.17 13.68
CA LYS A 6 9.04 18.73 13.37
C LYS A 6 9.51 18.05 12.09
N LYS A 7 9.28 18.73 10.97
CA LYS A 7 10.11 18.61 9.76
C LYS A 7 11.56 18.83 10.20
N ASP A 8 12.31 17.75 10.27
CA ASP A 8 13.73 17.80 10.57
C ASP A 8 14.42 16.77 9.68
N TRP A 9 14.48 16.97 8.35
CA TRP A 9 15.55 16.35 7.55
C TRP A 9 15.70 16.88 6.12
N PHE A 10 16.43 17.99 5.98
CA PHE A 10 17.03 18.40 4.71
C PHE A 10 18.56 18.34 4.85
N GLY A 11 19.11 17.14 5.01
CA GLY A 11 20.55 16.91 4.79
C GLY A 11 21.47 16.82 6.02
N ARG A 12 20.97 16.53 7.23
CA ARG A 12 21.87 16.08 8.32
C ARG A 12 22.18 14.58 8.18
N GLU A 13 23.04 14.02 9.03
CA GLU A 13 23.35 12.57 9.07
C GLU A 13 22.59 11.88 10.22
N LYS A 14 21.94 10.74 9.92
CA LYS A 14 21.12 9.97 10.86
C LYS A 14 22.07 9.23 11.78
N ASN A 15 21.82 9.33 13.09
CA ASN A 15 22.54 8.48 14.02
C ASN A 15 22.03 7.03 13.89
N THR A 16 22.77 6.09 14.47
CA THR A 16 22.47 4.66 14.43
C THR A 16 21.05 4.32 14.88
N GLU A 17 20.56 4.97 15.94
CA GLU A 17 19.20 4.73 16.45
C GLU A 17 18.13 5.23 15.48
N GLU A 18 18.33 6.39 14.86
CA GLU A 18 17.45 6.92 13.82
C GLU A 18 17.41 5.99 12.59
N LEU A 19 18.57 5.46 12.16
CA LEU A 19 18.67 4.51 11.05
C LEU A 19 17.94 3.20 11.35
N HIS A 20 18.14 2.63 12.53
CA HIS A 20 17.44 1.42 12.97
C HIS A 20 15.93 1.65 13.10
N ASN A 21 15.53 2.83 13.59
CA ASN A 21 14.13 3.19 13.71
C ASN A 21 13.45 3.33 12.34
N ASP A 22 14.13 3.87 11.33
CA ASP A 22 13.61 3.90 9.96
C ASP A 22 13.24 2.48 9.50
N SER A 23 14.16 1.51 9.64
CA SER A 23 13.93 0.12 9.25
C SER A 23 12.72 -0.49 9.95
N LYS A 24 12.55 -0.22 11.25
CA LYS A 24 11.37 -0.67 12.01
C LYS A 24 10.08 -0.09 11.46
N VAL A 25 10.05 1.22 11.19
CA VAL A 25 8.88 1.89 10.60
C VAL A 25 8.58 1.31 9.23
N TRP A 26 9.59 1.13 8.38
CA TRP A 26 9.44 0.58 7.04
C TRP A 26 8.87 -0.84 7.04
N VAL A 27 9.39 -1.72 7.90
CA VAL A 27 8.86 -3.09 8.04
C VAL A 27 7.40 -3.06 8.49
N SER A 28 7.05 -2.19 9.44
CA SER A 28 5.67 -2.02 9.91
C SER A 28 4.74 -1.56 8.79
N GLU A 29 5.14 -0.57 8.00
CA GLU A 29 4.36 -0.08 6.85
C GLU A 29 4.17 -1.17 5.79
N ILE A 30 5.22 -1.92 5.45
CA ILE A 30 5.11 -3.02 4.48
C ILE A 30 4.18 -4.13 5.00
N ASN A 31 4.23 -4.47 6.29
CA ASN A 31 3.32 -5.45 6.89
C ASN A 31 1.87 -4.98 6.84
N LEU A 32 1.61 -3.71 7.15
CA LEU A 32 0.27 -3.13 7.01
C LEU A 32 -0.22 -3.24 5.57
N ILE A 33 0.62 -2.85 4.60
CA ILE A 33 0.28 -2.95 3.17
C ILE A 33 -0.02 -4.39 2.76
N LYS A 34 0.73 -5.38 3.28
CA LYS A 34 0.50 -6.80 3.01
C LYS A 34 -0.88 -7.27 3.50
N ASP A 35 -1.27 -6.86 4.70
CA ASP A 35 -2.59 -7.19 5.25
C ASP A 35 -3.71 -6.51 4.48
N GLU A 36 -3.51 -5.24 4.08
CA GLU A 36 -4.46 -4.53 3.25
C GLU A 36 -4.56 -5.12 1.84
N ILE A 37 -3.46 -5.58 1.23
CA ILE A 37 -3.46 -6.31 -0.04
C ILE A 37 -4.35 -7.55 0.07
N ARG A 38 -4.20 -8.35 1.13
CA ARG A 38 -5.06 -9.51 1.37
C ARG A 38 -6.54 -9.11 1.47
N PHE A 39 -6.83 -8.01 2.14
CA PHE A 39 -8.19 -7.47 2.20
C PHE A 39 -8.71 -7.05 0.82
N LEU A 40 -7.91 -6.35 0.01
CA LEU A 40 -8.29 -5.93 -1.33
C LEU A 40 -8.51 -7.13 -2.27
N GLU A 41 -7.70 -8.18 -2.17
CA GLU A 41 -7.91 -9.45 -2.89
C GLU A 41 -9.30 -10.01 -2.57
N HIS A 42 -9.65 -10.12 -1.29
CA HIS A 42 -10.98 -10.58 -0.87
C HIS A 42 -12.11 -9.65 -1.34
N LEU A 43 -11.90 -8.34 -1.28
CA LEU A 43 -12.88 -7.34 -1.73
C LEU A 43 -13.17 -7.49 -3.22
N LEU A 44 -12.14 -7.69 -4.04
CA LEU A 44 -12.27 -7.92 -5.47
C LEU A 44 -12.99 -9.23 -5.77
N SER A 45 -12.63 -10.31 -5.07
CA SER A 45 -13.28 -11.61 -5.24
C SER A 45 -14.76 -11.57 -4.86
N ALA A 46 -15.13 -10.92 -3.76
CA ALA A 46 -16.51 -10.83 -3.29
C ALA A 46 -17.44 -10.08 -4.27
N ASN A 47 -16.89 -9.16 -5.07
CA ASN A 47 -17.65 -8.35 -6.04
C ASN A 47 -17.43 -8.81 -7.50
N TYR A 48 -16.80 -9.97 -7.72
CA TYR A 48 -16.38 -10.41 -9.05
C TYR A 48 -17.52 -10.51 -10.07
N ILE A 49 -18.66 -11.09 -9.68
CA ILE A 49 -19.83 -11.23 -10.56
C ILE A 49 -20.39 -9.85 -10.95
N ASP A 50 -20.45 -8.91 -10.02
CA ASP A 50 -20.91 -7.56 -10.30
C ASP A 50 -19.96 -6.81 -11.24
N PHE A 51 -18.64 -7.04 -11.12
CA PHE A 51 -17.66 -6.48 -12.06
C PHE A 51 -17.82 -7.03 -13.48
N LEU A 52 -18.09 -8.33 -13.63
CA LEU A 52 -18.38 -8.94 -14.93
C LEU A 52 -19.65 -8.36 -15.54
N ALA A 53 -20.72 -8.26 -14.75
CA ALA A 53 -21.99 -7.66 -15.18
C ALA A 53 -21.84 -6.18 -15.57
N ALA A 54 -20.87 -5.47 -14.98
CA ALA A 54 -20.54 -4.09 -15.31
C ALA A 54 -19.57 -3.93 -16.50
N GLY A 55 -19.12 -5.03 -17.12
CA GLY A 55 -18.17 -5.00 -18.24
C GLY A 55 -16.73 -4.64 -17.83
N LEU A 56 -16.37 -4.75 -16.55
CA LEU A 56 -15.09 -4.28 -15.99
C LEU A 56 -14.01 -5.37 -15.89
N HIS A 57 -14.22 -6.53 -16.51
CA HIS A 57 -13.34 -7.71 -16.42
C HIS A 57 -11.85 -7.36 -16.62
N LYS A 58 -11.51 -6.64 -17.70
CA LYS A 58 -10.12 -6.27 -18.03
C LYS A 58 -9.49 -5.38 -16.95
N LYS A 59 -10.25 -4.41 -16.44
CA LYS A 59 -9.78 -3.50 -15.39
C LYS A 59 -9.50 -4.22 -14.07
N ILE A 60 -10.34 -5.21 -13.73
CA ILE A 60 -10.12 -6.05 -12.55
C ILE A 60 -8.88 -6.93 -12.73
N GLU A 61 -8.71 -7.54 -13.89
CA GLU A 61 -7.53 -8.35 -14.19
C GLU A 61 -6.23 -7.53 -14.07
N GLU A 62 -6.23 -6.30 -14.59
CA GLU A 62 -5.13 -5.34 -14.42
C GLU A 62 -4.87 -5.03 -12.94
N ASN A 63 -5.92 -4.74 -12.17
CA ASN A 63 -5.78 -4.46 -10.73
C ASN A 63 -5.20 -5.66 -9.96
N VAL A 64 -5.65 -6.89 -10.27
CA VAL A 64 -5.13 -8.13 -9.65
C VAL A 64 -3.65 -8.34 -9.98
N LYS A 65 -3.24 -8.11 -11.24
CA LYS A 65 -1.82 -8.16 -11.63
C LYS A 65 -1.00 -7.14 -10.86
N GLN A 66 -1.49 -5.91 -10.71
CA GLN A 66 -0.80 -4.87 -9.96
C GLN A 66 -0.72 -5.18 -8.45
N ILE A 67 -1.77 -5.77 -7.86
CA ILE A 67 -1.73 -6.25 -6.47
C ILE A 67 -0.62 -7.28 -6.29
N SER A 68 -0.55 -8.28 -7.18
CA SER A 68 0.47 -9.33 -7.14
C SER A 68 1.88 -8.74 -7.23
N LEU A 69 2.09 -7.76 -8.12
CA LEU A 69 3.35 -7.02 -8.22
C LEU A 69 3.71 -6.30 -6.91
N GLN A 70 2.76 -5.55 -6.30
CA GLN A 70 3.02 -4.85 -5.04
C GLN A 70 3.29 -5.81 -3.88
N LYS A 71 2.69 -7.00 -3.88
CA LYS A 71 2.92 -8.04 -2.88
C LYS A 71 4.34 -8.60 -2.96
N ASN A 72 4.81 -8.87 -4.17
CA ASN A 72 6.17 -9.35 -4.42
C ASN A 72 7.21 -8.28 -4.07
N LEU A 73 7.01 -7.05 -4.55
CA LEU A 73 7.89 -5.91 -4.23
C LEU A 73 7.98 -5.65 -2.72
N GLY A 74 6.87 -5.76 -1.98
CA GLY A 74 6.89 -5.64 -0.53
C GLY A 74 7.76 -6.71 0.14
N THR A 75 7.74 -7.94 -0.38
CA THR A 75 8.59 -9.04 0.13
C THR A 75 10.06 -8.77 -0.15
N GLU A 76 10.39 -8.37 -1.39
CA GLU A 76 11.76 -8.01 -1.78
C GLU A 76 12.31 -6.85 -0.93
N LEU A 77 11.51 -5.80 -0.70
CA LEU A 77 11.90 -4.68 0.16
C LEU A 77 12.11 -5.11 1.61
N GLN A 78 11.32 -6.03 2.14
CA GLN A 78 11.56 -6.57 3.49
C GLN A 78 12.90 -7.29 3.60
N ASP A 79 13.27 -8.07 2.58
CA ASP A 79 14.57 -8.76 2.56
C ASP A 79 15.73 -7.77 2.43
N LEU A 80 15.59 -6.72 1.63
CA LEU A 80 16.58 -5.64 1.56
C LEU A 80 16.73 -4.89 2.90
N ILE A 81 15.63 -4.60 3.60
CA ILE A 81 15.69 -3.97 4.93
C ILE A 81 16.39 -4.89 5.93
N ARG A 82 16.13 -6.20 5.89
CA ARG A 82 16.80 -7.17 6.76
C ARG A 82 18.30 -7.23 6.53
N GLU A 83 18.73 -7.20 5.27
CA GLU A 83 20.17 -7.16 4.95
C GLU A 83 20.80 -5.84 5.41
N GLN A 84 20.12 -4.71 5.19
CA GLN A 84 20.59 -3.41 5.68
C GLN A 84 20.74 -3.39 7.21
N GLU A 85 19.80 -3.96 7.95
CA GLU A 85 19.84 -4.08 9.42
C GLU A 85 20.97 -5.00 9.91
N LYS A 86 21.28 -6.06 9.16
CA LYS A 86 22.41 -6.93 9.44
C LYS A 86 23.73 -6.17 9.29
N ILE A 87 23.90 -5.43 8.18
CA ILE A 87 25.08 -4.60 7.96
C ILE A 87 25.20 -3.52 9.04
N LEU A 88 24.09 -2.87 9.42
CA LEU A 88 24.08 -1.90 10.52
C LEU A 88 24.59 -2.52 11.82
N SER A 89 24.12 -3.72 12.15
CA SER A 89 24.53 -4.47 13.35
C SER A 89 26.02 -4.78 13.33
N GLU A 90 26.56 -5.21 12.19
CA GLU A 90 28.00 -5.46 12.01
C GLU A 90 28.81 -4.18 12.20
N LEU A 91 28.41 -3.09 11.54
CA LEU A 91 29.11 -1.80 11.61
C LEU A 91 29.13 -1.23 13.03
N ILE A 92 28.06 -1.36 13.82
CA ILE A 92 28.05 -0.95 15.23
C ILE A 92 29.16 -1.63 16.04
N THR A 93 29.52 -2.86 15.68
CA THR A 93 30.54 -3.65 16.40
C THR A 93 31.96 -3.44 15.89
N THR A 94 32.14 -3.05 14.63
CA THR A 94 33.46 -3.03 13.97
C THR A 94 33.96 -1.63 13.62
N GLU A 95 33.07 -0.69 13.30
CA GLU A 95 33.42 0.60 12.68
C GLU A 95 32.49 1.75 13.12
N SER A 96 32.69 2.95 12.57
CA SER A 96 31.72 4.05 12.70
C SER A 96 30.69 3.97 11.59
N VAL A 97 29.41 3.75 11.95
CA VAL A 97 28.28 3.70 10.99
C VAL A 97 28.20 4.96 10.12
N THR A 98 28.36 6.14 10.70
CA THR A 98 28.33 7.41 9.97
C THR A 98 29.56 7.61 9.08
N GLY A 99 30.67 6.95 9.39
CA GLY A 99 31.87 6.95 8.55
C GLY A 99 31.75 6.05 7.31
N ASN A 100 30.79 5.12 7.29
CA ASN A 100 30.59 4.20 6.18
C ASN A 100 29.66 4.81 5.11
N ILE A 101 30.27 5.55 4.16
CA ILE A 101 29.54 6.27 3.10
C ILE A 101 28.64 5.32 2.28
N ASN A 102 29.13 4.13 1.94
CA ASN A 102 28.38 3.15 1.16
C ASN A 102 27.11 2.70 1.89
N TYR A 103 27.21 2.42 3.19
CA TYR A 103 26.04 2.09 4.00
C TYR A 103 25.00 3.22 3.99
N ILE A 104 25.44 4.47 4.22
CA ILE A 104 24.57 5.65 4.28
C ILE A 104 23.88 5.91 2.93
N GLU A 105 24.58 5.76 1.82
CA GLU A 105 24.01 5.91 0.48
C GLU A 105 22.98 4.82 0.17
N ASN A 106 23.26 3.57 0.53
CA ASN A 106 22.32 2.46 0.38
C ASN A 106 21.06 2.68 1.23
N HIS A 107 21.20 3.16 2.47
CA HIS A 107 20.06 3.48 3.34
C HIS A 107 19.16 4.57 2.73
N LYS A 108 19.77 5.64 2.19
CA LYS A 108 19.04 6.72 1.50
C LYS A 108 18.33 6.23 0.25
N LYS A 109 18.97 5.35 -0.52
CA LYS A 109 18.35 4.75 -1.72
C LYS A 109 17.14 3.89 -1.32
N LEU A 110 17.29 3.07 -0.28
CA LEU A 110 16.22 2.24 0.26
C LEU A 110 15.04 3.09 0.76
N GLU A 111 15.31 4.22 1.43
CA GLU A 111 14.28 5.19 1.84
C GLU A 111 13.47 5.71 0.64
N VAL A 112 14.13 6.04 -0.48
CA VAL A 112 13.45 6.49 -1.71
C VAL A 112 12.61 5.37 -2.32
N GLU A 113 13.14 4.14 -2.37
CA GLU A 113 12.44 2.98 -2.90
C GLU A 113 11.17 2.65 -2.10
N ILE A 114 11.26 2.67 -0.77
CA ILE A 114 10.13 2.42 0.14
C ILE A 114 9.08 3.52 0.01
N ASN A 115 9.48 4.79 -0.02
CA ASN A 115 8.54 5.88 -0.23
C ASN A 115 7.82 5.77 -1.58
N THR A 116 8.54 5.36 -2.62
CA THR A 116 7.96 5.12 -3.95
C THR A 116 6.98 3.95 -3.94
N TYR A 117 7.34 2.86 -3.26
CA TYR A 117 6.48 1.69 -3.05
C TYR A 117 5.17 2.06 -2.36
N ILE A 118 5.26 2.73 -1.20
CA ILE A 118 4.09 3.17 -0.41
C ILE A 118 3.17 4.07 -1.27
N LYS A 119 3.75 4.99 -2.04
CA LYS A 119 2.97 5.87 -2.93
C LYS A 119 2.24 5.08 -4.02
N LYS A 120 2.96 4.21 -4.74
CA LYS A 120 2.38 3.36 -5.80
C LYS A 120 1.25 2.48 -5.27
N TYR A 121 1.43 1.90 -4.08
CA TYR A 121 0.40 1.12 -3.43
C TYR A 121 -0.84 1.98 -3.07
N LYS A 122 -0.66 3.18 -2.51
CA LYS A 122 -1.78 4.09 -2.19
C LYS A 122 -2.59 4.46 -3.44
N ASP A 123 -1.91 4.73 -4.55
CA ASP A 123 -2.57 5.01 -5.83
C ASP A 123 -3.38 3.81 -6.33
N LEU A 124 -2.81 2.60 -6.25
CA LEU A 124 -3.51 1.35 -6.60
C LEU A 124 -4.74 1.11 -5.71
N LYS A 125 -4.59 1.26 -4.38
CA LYS A 125 -5.68 1.13 -3.40
C LYS A 125 -6.83 2.08 -3.73
N GLN A 126 -6.52 3.35 -4.02
CA GLN A 126 -7.53 4.34 -4.38
C GLN A 126 -8.25 3.95 -5.68
N GLN A 127 -7.54 3.45 -6.68
CA GLN A 127 -8.14 2.98 -7.94
C GLN A 127 -9.10 1.81 -7.70
N ILE A 128 -8.71 0.84 -6.87
CA ILE A 128 -9.55 -0.31 -6.53
C ILE A 128 -10.83 0.15 -5.83
N PHE A 129 -10.73 1.00 -4.80
CA PHE A 129 -11.91 1.49 -4.10
C PHE A 129 -12.88 2.23 -5.02
N LYS A 130 -12.39 3.10 -5.91
CA LYS A 130 -13.24 3.78 -6.88
C LYS A 130 -14.02 2.79 -7.76
N VAL A 131 -13.36 1.74 -8.23
CA VAL A 131 -14.01 0.71 -9.06
C VAL A 131 -15.07 -0.06 -8.25
N VAL A 132 -14.72 -0.50 -7.04
CA VAL A 132 -15.62 -1.23 -6.14
C VAL A 132 -16.85 -0.37 -5.78
N GLU A 133 -16.65 0.87 -5.35
CA GLU A 133 -17.75 1.79 -4.99
C GLU A 133 -18.70 2.03 -6.16
N ASN A 134 -18.17 2.23 -7.37
CA ASN A 134 -19.00 2.45 -8.56
C ASN A 134 -19.87 1.24 -8.88
N VAL A 135 -19.35 0.03 -8.70
CA VAL A 135 -20.10 -1.20 -8.90
C VAL A 135 -21.14 -1.41 -7.80
N MET A 136 -20.75 -1.24 -6.54
CA MET A 136 -21.69 -1.36 -5.41
C MET A 136 -22.86 -0.38 -5.52
N LYS A 137 -22.63 0.87 -5.95
CA LYS A 137 -23.69 1.87 -6.18
C LYS A 137 -24.66 1.44 -7.27
N LYS A 138 -24.15 0.92 -8.40
CA LYS A 138 -25.00 0.42 -9.51
C LYS A 138 -25.82 -0.79 -9.07
N THR A 139 -25.23 -1.71 -8.30
CA THR A 139 -25.93 -2.89 -7.78
C THR A 139 -27.01 -2.50 -6.75
N ALA A 140 -26.74 -1.51 -5.90
CA ALA A 140 -27.73 -0.99 -4.95
C ALA A 140 -28.93 -0.32 -5.67
N GLN A 141 -28.66 0.49 -6.71
CA GLN A 141 -29.71 1.10 -7.53
C GLN A 141 -30.61 0.08 -8.23
N LYS A 142 -30.05 -1.05 -8.70
CA LYS A 142 -30.84 -2.14 -9.30
C LYS A 142 -31.73 -2.90 -8.32
N LYS A 143 -31.41 -2.88 -7.02
CA LYS A 143 -32.15 -3.61 -5.97
C LYS A 143 -33.28 -2.80 -5.36
N LEU A 144 -33.34 -1.49 -5.61
CA LEU A 144 -34.50 -0.67 -5.30
C LEU A 144 -35.46 -0.80 -6.49
N PRO A 145 -36.59 -1.54 -6.39
CA PRO A 145 -37.64 -1.39 -7.38
C PRO A 145 -38.01 0.09 -7.40
N GLY A 146 -38.04 0.69 -8.58
CA GLY A 146 -38.50 2.07 -8.71
C GLY A 146 -39.85 2.16 -8.03
N THR A 147 -40.05 3.16 -7.17
CA THR A 147 -41.35 3.47 -6.56
C THR A 147 -42.47 3.56 -7.62
N ASP A 148 -42.11 3.81 -8.88
CA ASP A 148 -42.97 3.82 -10.04
C ASP A 148 -43.50 2.43 -10.47
N GLU A 149 -42.78 1.34 -10.21
CA GLU A 149 -43.23 -0.04 -10.51
C GLU A 149 -44.18 -0.57 -9.43
N ILE A 150 -43.98 -0.17 -8.17
CA ILE A 150 -44.91 -0.49 -7.07
C ILE A 150 -46.23 0.26 -7.26
N GLN A 151 -46.19 1.53 -7.68
CA GLN A 151 -47.41 2.31 -7.95
C GLN A 151 -48.23 1.70 -9.10
N LYS A 152 -47.58 1.27 -10.20
CA LYS A 152 -48.25 0.59 -11.33
C LYS A 152 -48.86 -0.77 -10.98
N LEU A 153 -48.40 -1.42 -9.91
CA LEU A 153 -48.97 -2.69 -9.43
C LEU A 153 -50.12 -2.50 -8.44
N LEU A 154 -50.21 -1.33 -7.81
CA LEU A 154 -51.31 -0.95 -6.90
C LEU A 154 -52.49 -0.29 -7.65
N ASP A 155 -52.25 0.24 -8.85
CA ASP A 155 -53.27 0.88 -9.70
C ASP A 155 -53.95 -0.10 -10.69
N LYS A 156 -53.82 -1.43 -10.50
CA LYS A 156 -54.51 -2.49 -11.27
C LYS A 156 -55.49 -3.26 -10.39
#